data_AF-A0A7S3IIR0-F1
#
_entry.id   AF-A0A7S3IIR0-F1
#
_cell.length_a   1.000
_cell.length_b   1.000
_cell.length_c   1.000
_cell.angle_alpha   90.00
_cell.angle_beta   90.00
_cell.angle_gamma   90.00
#
_symmetry.space_group_name_H-M   'P 1'
#
loop_
_entity.id
_entity.type
_entity.pdbx_description
1 polymer ?
#
loop_
_entity_poly.entity_id
_entity_poly.type
_entity_poly.pdbx_seq_one_letter_code
_entity_poly.pdbx_strand_id
1 'polypeptide(L)'
;ISDVFEKFENFTESLSQVVDLDIMPGETDFSNSFLPQQPFNTCLFPSLRDKQRSSVNLVTNPHQFELEGFTFLGTSGQNIKDILLNSECLNTSADDNTKCLEKIKHTMEIRHLCPTAPDTLRTYPMTESDPFVVAPSPEKAQLLLEHDDMDTSMCQYKDFHTQPP
;
A
#
# COMPACT_ATOMS: atom_id res chain seq x y z
N ILE A 1 -4.03 14.83 -20.30
CA ILE A 1 -3.67 14.85 -18.86
C ILE A 1 -4.80 15.50 -18.06
N SER A 2 -5.20 16.75 -18.36
CA SER A 2 -6.35 17.41 -17.71
C SER A 2 -7.63 16.56 -17.70
N ASP A 3 -7.99 15.96 -18.83
CA ASP A 3 -9.22 15.16 -18.95
C ASP A 3 -9.24 13.90 -18.08
N VAL A 4 -8.06 13.34 -17.76
CA VAL A 4 -7.96 12.13 -16.92
C VAL A 4 -8.21 12.52 -15.47
N PHE A 5 -7.59 13.61 -15.02
CA PHE A 5 -7.79 14.14 -13.67
C PHE A 5 -9.22 14.60 -13.45
N GLU A 6 -9.84 15.26 -14.42
CA GLU A 6 -11.24 15.69 -14.33
C GLU A 6 -12.19 14.48 -14.19
N LYS A 7 -11.97 13.41 -14.97
CA LYS A 7 -12.74 12.17 -14.82
C LYS A 7 -12.55 11.52 -13.46
N PHE A 8 -11.31 11.48 -12.97
CA PHE A 8 -10.98 10.93 -11.66
C PHE A 8 -11.63 11.75 -10.53
N GLU A 9 -11.57 13.09 -10.60
CA GLU A 9 -12.24 13.98 -9.64
C GLU A 9 -13.75 13.74 -9.63
N ASN A 10 -14.39 13.69 -10.80
CA ASN A 10 -15.84 13.48 -10.90
C ASN A 10 -16.26 12.11 -10.34
N PHE A 11 -15.46 11.07 -10.58
CA PHE A 11 -15.67 9.74 -10.02
C PHE A 11 -15.52 9.73 -8.50
N THR A 12 -14.41 10.26 -8.00
CA THR A 12 -14.11 10.36 -6.56
C THR A 12 -15.18 11.19 -5.85
N GLU A 13 -15.60 12.30 -6.43
CA GLU A 13 -16.69 13.13 -5.93
C GLU A 13 -17.99 12.33 -5.78
N SER A 14 -18.38 11.58 -6.81
CA SER A 14 -19.61 10.81 -6.78
C SER A 14 -19.58 9.75 -5.68
N LEU A 15 -18.43 9.10 -5.51
CA LEU A 15 -18.23 8.04 -4.52
C LEU A 15 -18.14 8.60 -3.08
N SER A 16 -17.49 9.74 -2.91
CA SER A 16 -17.31 10.44 -1.62
C SER A 16 -18.61 10.89 -0.94
N GLN A 17 -19.72 10.88 -1.67
CA GLN A 17 -21.06 11.19 -1.13
C GLN A 17 -21.68 9.99 -0.39
N VAL A 18 -21.18 8.79 -0.63
CA VAL A 18 -21.75 7.53 -0.12
C VAL A 18 -20.79 6.85 0.85
N VAL A 19 -19.48 6.99 0.63
CA VAL A 19 -18.44 6.32 1.43
C VAL A 19 -17.26 7.27 1.70
N ASP A 20 -16.55 7.00 2.79
CA ASP A 20 -15.25 7.60 3.06
C ASP A 20 -14.17 6.92 2.20
N LEU A 21 -13.25 7.71 1.67
CA LEU A 21 -12.28 7.31 0.66
C LEU A 21 -10.86 7.66 1.07
N ASP A 22 -9.99 6.67 1.12
CA ASP A 22 -8.55 6.85 1.24
C ASP A 22 -7.89 6.59 -0.11
N ILE A 23 -7.17 7.58 -0.62
CA ILE A 23 -6.53 7.53 -1.94
C ILE A 23 -5.01 7.47 -1.75
N MET A 24 -4.42 6.33 -2.14
CA MET A 24 -2.98 6.09 -2.13
C MET A 24 -2.37 6.32 -3.52
N PRO A 25 -1.14 6.86 -3.61
CA PRO A 25 -0.42 6.97 -4.87
C PRO A 25 0.20 5.63 -5.31
N GLY A 26 0.25 5.41 -6.62
CA GLY A 26 0.97 4.33 -7.30
C GLY A 26 2.31 4.76 -7.90
N GLU A 27 2.99 3.85 -8.61
CA GLU A 27 4.34 4.07 -9.15
C GLU A 27 4.38 5.13 -10.26
N THR A 28 3.33 5.15 -11.08
CA THR A 28 3.20 6.00 -12.27
C THR A 28 2.41 7.28 -12.02
N ASP A 29 2.00 7.49 -10.77
CA ASP A 29 1.19 8.63 -10.36
C ASP A 29 2.03 9.90 -10.17
N PHE A 30 1.35 11.05 -10.16
CA PHE A 30 1.95 12.37 -9.95
C PHE A 30 2.31 12.62 -8.47
N SER A 31 3.09 11.71 -7.90
CA SER A 31 3.76 11.79 -6.60
C SER A 31 5.25 11.49 -6.77
N ASN A 32 6.01 11.41 -5.68
CA ASN A 32 7.39 10.96 -5.72
C ASN A 32 7.48 9.48 -6.13
N SER A 33 8.51 9.15 -6.92
CA SER A 33 8.78 7.76 -7.35
C SER A 33 9.53 6.92 -6.31
N PHE A 34 9.90 7.50 -5.17
CA PHE A 34 10.62 6.82 -4.09
C PHE A 34 9.62 6.40 -3.00
N LEU A 35 9.77 5.20 -2.44
CA LEU A 35 9.03 4.83 -1.24
C LEU A 35 9.70 5.45 0.01
N PRO A 36 8.93 5.85 1.04
CA PRO A 36 7.48 5.99 1.03
C PRO A 36 7.02 7.17 0.14
N GLN A 37 5.98 6.93 -0.65
CA GLN A 37 5.36 7.94 -1.49
C GLN A 37 4.49 8.87 -0.66
N GLN A 38 4.63 10.17 -0.89
CA GLN A 38 3.86 11.24 -0.28
C GLN A 38 2.44 11.27 -0.85
N PRO A 39 1.46 11.77 -0.08
CA PRO A 39 0.11 11.94 -0.58
C PRO A 39 0.07 12.86 -1.78
N PHE A 40 -0.97 12.71 -2.59
CA PHE A 40 -1.22 13.64 -3.70
C PHE A 40 -1.31 15.08 -3.21
N ASN A 41 -0.77 16.00 -4.01
CA ASN A 41 -0.95 17.42 -3.74
C ASN A 41 -2.40 17.83 -4.03
N THR A 42 -3.06 18.48 -3.08
CA THR A 42 -4.44 18.96 -3.22
C THR A 42 -4.67 19.89 -4.42
N CYS A 43 -3.61 20.52 -4.95
CA CYS A 43 -3.70 21.36 -6.16
C CYS A 43 -4.00 20.56 -7.43
N LEU A 44 -3.77 19.24 -7.44
CA LEU A 44 -4.19 18.36 -8.53
C LEU A 44 -5.71 18.20 -8.59
N PHE A 45 -6.39 18.45 -7.47
CA PHE A 45 -7.82 18.22 -7.31
C PHE A 45 -8.56 19.49 -6.86
N PRO A 46 -8.69 20.50 -7.74
CA PRO A 46 -9.35 21.76 -7.41
C PRO A 46 -10.83 21.57 -7.04
N SER A 47 -11.54 20.66 -7.70
CA SER A 47 -12.97 20.43 -7.47
C SER A 47 -13.22 19.82 -6.09
N LEU A 48 -12.36 18.88 -5.67
CA LEU A 48 -12.43 18.27 -4.34
C LEU A 48 -12.04 19.27 -3.23
N ARG A 49 -11.00 20.08 -3.48
CA ARG A 49 -10.54 21.12 -2.55
C ARG A 49 -11.61 22.19 -2.33
N ASP A 50 -12.19 22.72 -3.40
CA ASP A 50 -13.13 23.83 -3.34
C ASP A 50 -14.44 23.42 -2.64
N LYS A 51 -14.81 22.14 -2.73
CA LYS A 51 -15.97 21.55 -2.04
C LYS A 51 -15.68 21.14 -0.59
N GLN A 52 -14.43 21.27 -0.12
CA GLN A 52 -13.98 20.92 1.24
C GLN A 52 -14.54 19.59 1.76
N ARG A 53 -14.49 18.53 0.93
CA ARG A 53 -14.99 17.23 1.37
C ARG A 53 -14.07 16.60 2.40
N SER A 54 -14.61 16.35 3.59
CA SER A 54 -13.91 15.65 4.67
C SER A 54 -13.85 14.14 4.50
N SER A 55 -14.64 13.58 3.57
CA SER A 55 -14.72 12.13 3.32
C SER A 55 -13.63 11.63 2.37
N VAL A 56 -12.77 12.49 1.82
CA VAL A 56 -11.67 12.08 0.93
C VAL A 56 -10.34 12.39 1.58
N ASN A 57 -9.61 11.34 1.94
CA ASN A 57 -8.27 11.44 2.51
C ASN A 57 -7.23 11.08 1.44
N LEU A 58 -6.30 11.99 1.22
CA LEU A 58 -5.11 11.72 0.42
C LEU A 58 -4.05 11.17 1.37
N VAL A 59 -3.63 9.92 1.18
CA VAL A 59 -2.74 9.20 2.10
C VAL A 59 -1.41 8.82 1.45
N THR A 60 -0.43 8.41 2.25
CA THR A 60 0.88 7.95 1.78
C THR A 60 0.80 6.54 1.20
N ASN A 61 1.83 6.11 0.47
CA ASN A 61 2.07 4.69 0.19
C ASN A 61 3.47 4.31 0.72
N PRO A 62 3.62 3.35 1.64
CA PRO A 62 2.57 2.53 2.29
C PRO A 62 1.60 3.32 3.17
N HIS A 63 0.41 2.76 3.42
CA HIS A 63 -0.60 3.32 4.32
C HIS A 63 -1.02 2.29 5.38
N GLN A 64 -1.19 2.74 6.63
CA GLN A 64 -1.70 1.92 7.73
C GLN A 64 -2.91 2.58 8.37
N PHE A 65 -3.97 1.81 8.59
CA PHE A 65 -5.18 2.26 9.28
C PHE A 65 -5.79 1.15 10.14
N GLU A 66 -6.66 1.53 11.08
CA GLU A 66 -7.38 0.60 11.94
C GLU A 66 -8.87 0.70 11.66
N LEU A 67 -9.52 -0.44 11.44
CA LEU A 67 -10.96 -0.52 11.24
C LEU A 67 -11.53 -1.69 12.03
N GLU A 68 -12.50 -1.41 12.90
CA GLU A 68 -13.20 -2.39 13.74
C GLU A 68 -12.26 -3.33 14.53
N GLY A 69 -11.11 -2.82 15.00
CA GLY A 69 -10.11 -3.58 15.76
C GLY A 69 -9.17 -4.45 14.91
N PHE A 70 -9.16 -4.25 13.59
CA PHE A 70 -8.18 -4.86 12.68
C PHE A 70 -7.22 -3.78 12.17
N THR A 71 -5.92 -4.10 12.15
CA THR A 71 -4.90 -3.24 11.55
C THR A 71 -4.69 -3.63 10.09
N PHE A 72 -4.95 -2.70 9.18
CA PHE A 72 -4.72 -2.84 7.76
C PHE A 72 -3.44 -2.11 7.37
N LEU A 73 -2.63 -2.76 6.54
CA LEU A 73 -1.42 -2.19 5.96
C LEU A 73 -1.52 -2.39 4.45
N GLY A 74 -1.59 -1.29 3.72
CA GLY A 74 -1.76 -1.28 2.26
C GLY A 74 -0.50 -0.83 1.56
N THR A 75 -0.19 -1.47 0.44
CA THR A 75 0.87 -1.06 -0.50
C THR A 75 0.38 -1.11 -1.94
N SER A 76 0.85 -0.20 -2.79
CA SER A 76 0.49 -0.15 -4.23
C SER A 76 1.26 -1.17 -5.10
N GLY A 77 1.69 -2.30 -4.52
CA GLY A 77 2.27 -3.45 -5.23
C GLY A 77 3.73 -3.36 -5.68
N GLN A 78 4.37 -2.18 -5.60
CA GLN A 78 5.75 -2.03 -6.10
C GLN A 78 6.76 -2.93 -5.36
N ASN A 79 6.55 -3.14 -4.07
CA ASN A 79 7.40 -3.97 -3.23
C ASN A 79 7.35 -5.45 -3.62
N ILE A 80 6.16 -6.01 -3.78
CA ILE A 80 6.01 -7.44 -4.12
C ILE A 80 6.44 -7.70 -5.56
N LYS A 81 6.11 -6.80 -6.50
CA LYS A 81 6.59 -6.86 -7.88
C LYS A 81 8.12 -6.90 -7.96
N ASP A 82 8.79 -6.07 -7.16
CA ASP A 82 10.25 -6.05 -7.10
C ASP A 82 10.83 -7.33 -6.46
N ILE A 83 10.21 -7.87 -5.41
CA ILE A 83 10.58 -9.17 -4.83
C ILE A 83 10.42 -10.30 -5.86
N LEU A 84 9.32 -10.30 -6.61
CA LEU A 84 9.04 -11.31 -7.63
C LEU A 84 10.09 -11.29 -8.73
N LEU A 85 10.47 -10.09 -9.21
CA LEU A 85 11.50 -9.90 -10.23
C LEU A 85 12.87 -10.43 -9.78
N ASN A 86 13.19 -10.28 -8.49
CA ASN A 86 14.48 -10.68 -7.91
C ASN A 86 14.50 -12.09 -7.30
N SER A 87 13.36 -12.79 -7.28
CA SER A 87 13.27 -14.15 -6.72
C SER A 87 13.38 -15.23 -7.81
N GLU A 88 14.15 -16.29 -7.54
CA GLU A 88 14.33 -17.43 -8.46
C GLU A 88 13.06 -18.26 -8.73
N CYS A 89 11.94 -17.90 -8.11
CA CYS A 89 10.64 -18.57 -8.21
C CYS A 89 9.98 -18.44 -9.60
N LEU A 90 10.53 -17.64 -10.53
CA LEU A 90 10.05 -17.50 -11.91
C LEU A 90 10.02 -18.84 -12.69
N ASN A 91 10.74 -19.86 -12.23
CA ASN A 91 10.81 -21.18 -12.87
C ASN A 91 9.75 -22.18 -12.39
N THR A 92 8.82 -21.76 -11.52
CA THR A 92 7.71 -22.60 -11.05
C THR A 92 6.44 -22.32 -11.85
N SER A 93 5.75 -23.37 -12.29
CA SER A 93 4.50 -23.34 -13.04
C SER A 93 3.28 -22.88 -12.24
N ALA A 94 3.49 -22.15 -11.13
CA ALA A 94 2.43 -21.63 -10.29
C ALA A 94 1.86 -20.34 -10.90
N ASP A 95 0.55 -20.14 -10.72
CA ASP A 95 -0.16 -18.93 -11.14
C ASP A 95 0.40 -17.69 -10.43
N ASP A 96 0.41 -16.56 -11.13
CA ASP A 96 1.03 -15.31 -10.64
C ASP A 96 0.39 -14.82 -9.34
N ASN A 97 -0.93 -14.93 -9.19
CA ASN A 97 -1.63 -14.57 -7.95
C ASN A 97 -1.19 -15.41 -6.75
N THR A 98 -0.86 -16.69 -6.95
CA THR A 98 -0.36 -17.55 -5.87
C THR A 98 1.03 -17.11 -5.44
N LYS A 99 1.89 -16.74 -6.40
CA LYS A 99 3.22 -16.21 -6.12
C LYS A 99 3.15 -14.88 -5.35
N CYS A 100 2.27 -13.96 -5.75
CA CYS A 100 2.05 -12.70 -5.02
C CYS A 100 1.66 -12.97 -3.57
N LEU A 101 0.67 -13.85 -3.34
CA LEU A 101 0.21 -14.19 -2.00
C LEU A 101 1.31 -14.82 -1.14
N GLU A 102 2.15 -15.69 -1.72
CA GLU A 102 3.31 -16.25 -1.03
C GLU A 102 4.33 -15.17 -0.63
N LYS A 103 4.59 -14.18 -1.50
CA LYS A 103 5.51 -13.08 -1.21
C LYS A 103 4.95 -12.11 -0.18
N ILE A 104 3.66 -11.79 -0.24
CA ILE A 104 2.96 -11.03 0.80
C ILE A 104 3.11 -11.74 2.15
N LYS A 105 2.89 -13.05 2.20
CA LYS A 105 3.06 -13.80 3.45
C LYS A 105 4.50 -13.73 3.94
N HIS A 106 5.46 -13.85 3.02
CA HIS A 106 6.88 -13.78 3.34
C HIS A 106 7.28 -12.42 3.93
N THR A 107 6.83 -11.29 3.36
CA THR A 107 7.12 -9.95 3.89
C THR A 107 6.59 -9.75 5.31
N MET A 108 5.44 -10.35 5.62
CA MET A 108 4.87 -10.36 6.98
C MET A 108 5.67 -11.25 7.94
N GLU A 109 6.12 -12.43 7.49
CA GLU A 109 6.95 -13.33 8.29
C GLU A 109 8.31 -12.71 8.66
N ILE A 110 8.96 -12.01 7.72
CA ILE A 110 10.22 -11.30 7.97
C ILE A 110 10.01 -9.92 8.62
N ARG A 111 8.75 -9.47 8.76
CA ARG A 111 8.35 -8.16 9.27
C ARG A 111 9.01 -6.98 8.56
N HIS A 112 9.11 -7.07 7.23
CA HIS A 112 9.72 -6.04 6.42
C HIS A 112 8.99 -5.92 5.07
N LEU A 113 8.41 -4.75 4.79
CA LEU A 113 7.60 -4.53 3.59
C LEU A 113 8.41 -4.54 2.31
N CYS A 114 9.62 -3.99 2.34
CA CYS A 114 10.46 -3.77 1.16
C CYS A 114 11.88 -4.34 1.38
N PRO A 115 12.05 -5.66 1.55
CA PRO A 115 13.36 -6.26 1.87
C PRO A 115 14.42 -6.08 0.78
N THR A 116 13.99 -5.78 -0.44
CA THR A 116 14.86 -5.53 -1.61
C THR A 116 15.26 -4.05 -1.74
N ALA A 117 14.72 -3.18 -0.89
CA ALA A 117 15.18 -1.81 -0.77
C ALA A 117 16.46 -1.73 0.09
N PRO A 118 17.39 -0.82 -0.22
CA PRO A 118 17.37 0.17 -1.31
C PRO A 118 17.96 -0.32 -2.64
N ASP A 119 18.35 -1.60 -2.74
CA ASP A 119 19.19 -2.12 -3.83
C ASP A 119 18.47 -2.14 -5.19
N THR A 120 17.23 -2.65 -5.23
CA THR A 120 16.43 -2.74 -6.47
C THR A 120 15.19 -1.86 -6.44
N LEU A 121 14.62 -1.65 -5.24
CA LEU A 121 13.51 -0.73 -5.04
C LEU A 121 13.99 0.63 -4.54
N ARG A 122 13.58 1.69 -5.24
CA ARG A 122 13.99 3.06 -4.93
C ARG A 122 13.32 3.56 -3.65
N THR A 123 14.13 3.84 -2.65
CA THR A 123 13.65 4.37 -1.37
C THR A 123 14.34 5.66 -0.98
N TYR A 124 13.64 6.45 -0.17
CA TYR A 124 14.24 7.64 0.43
C TYR A 124 15.20 7.22 1.57
N PRO A 125 16.45 7.70 1.59
CA PRO A 125 17.43 7.32 2.60
C PRO A 125 17.08 7.95 3.95
N MET A 126 16.36 7.21 4.80
CA MET A 126 16.09 7.60 6.17
C MET A 126 17.26 7.21 7.09
N THR A 127 17.68 8.14 7.93
CA THR A 127 18.85 7.96 8.82
C THR A 127 18.51 7.48 10.22
N GLU A 128 17.28 7.73 10.68
CA GLU A 128 16.89 7.52 12.09
C GLU A 128 16.21 6.16 12.32
N SER A 129 15.27 5.81 11.46
CA SER A 129 14.51 4.56 11.53
C SER A 129 14.08 4.14 10.13
N ASP A 130 13.99 2.83 9.93
CA ASP A 130 13.47 2.27 8.70
C ASP A 130 11.93 2.31 8.70
N PRO A 131 11.30 3.00 7.73
CA PRO A 131 9.84 3.09 7.64
C PRO A 131 9.17 1.80 7.16
N PHE A 132 9.92 0.82 6.64
CA PHE A 132 9.40 -0.42 6.08
C PHE A 132 9.35 -1.59 7.07
N VAL A 133 9.88 -1.39 8.28
CA VAL A 133 9.79 -2.38 9.35
C VAL A 133 8.37 -2.44 9.86
N VAL A 134 7.78 -3.64 9.81
CA VAL A 134 6.42 -3.87 10.27
C VAL A 134 6.43 -4.05 11.78
N ALA A 135 5.82 -3.09 12.49
CA ALA A 135 5.71 -3.16 13.94
C ALA A 135 4.80 -4.35 14.35
N PRO A 136 5.11 -5.05 15.46
CA PRO A 136 4.23 -6.09 15.98
C PRO A 136 2.88 -5.49 16.38
N SER A 137 1.78 -6.07 15.89
CA SER A 137 0.44 -5.64 16.29
C SER A 137 -0.03 -6.47 17.49
N PRO A 138 -0.44 -5.84 18.61
CA PRO A 138 -0.87 -6.56 19.81
C PRO A 138 -2.24 -7.24 19.66
N GLU A 139 -3.05 -6.92 18.64
CA GLU A 139 -4.41 -7.48 18.49
C GLU A 139 -4.71 -8.13 17.13
N LYS A 140 -5.18 -9.38 17.24
CA LYS A 140 -6.02 -10.27 16.40
C LYS A 140 -5.83 -10.43 14.89
N ALA A 141 -5.26 -9.52 14.12
CA ALA A 141 -4.73 -9.80 12.78
C ALA A 141 -4.26 -8.53 12.09
N GLN A 142 -3.09 -8.62 11.45
CA GLN A 142 -2.65 -7.63 10.48
C GLN A 142 -3.01 -8.13 9.08
N LEU A 143 -3.66 -7.27 8.30
CA LEU A 143 -4.03 -7.56 6.91
C LEU A 143 -3.13 -6.75 5.99
N LEU A 144 -2.31 -7.43 5.19
CA LEU A 144 -1.59 -6.77 4.11
C LEU A 144 -2.49 -6.77 2.87
N LEU A 145 -2.81 -5.58 2.38
CA LEU A 145 -3.53 -5.34 1.15
C LEU A 145 -2.53 -4.95 0.07
N GLU A 146 -2.52 -5.74 -1.00
CA GLU A 146 -1.80 -5.39 -2.20
C GLU A 146 -2.78 -5.21 -3.34
N HIS A 147 -2.64 -4.09 -4.05
CA HIS A 147 -3.39 -3.82 -5.27
C HIS A 147 -2.46 -3.96 -6.47
N ASP A 148 -2.75 -4.91 -7.36
CA ASP A 148 -2.19 -4.97 -8.70
C ASP A 148 -3.30 -4.62 -9.72
N ASP A 149 -2.94 -4.30 -10.96
CA ASP A 149 -3.76 -3.65 -12.00
C ASP A 149 -5.20 -4.20 -12.20
N MET A 150 -5.52 -5.41 -11.71
CA MET A 150 -6.85 -6.02 -11.76
C MET A 150 -7.28 -6.78 -10.49
N ASP A 151 -6.38 -7.12 -9.56
CA ASP A 151 -6.66 -8.01 -8.44
C ASP A 151 -6.14 -7.44 -7.11
N THR A 152 -6.95 -7.55 -6.06
CA THR A 152 -6.53 -7.22 -4.69
C THR A 152 -6.24 -8.50 -3.94
N SER A 153 -4.97 -8.68 -3.55
CA SER A 153 -4.55 -9.81 -2.74
C SER A 153 -4.53 -9.41 -1.27
N MET A 154 -5.13 -10.24 -0.42
CA MET A 154 -5.20 -10.01 1.01
C MET A 154 -4.63 -11.21 1.77
N CYS A 155 -3.68 -10.95 2.65
CA CYS A 155 -3.14 -11.97 3.55
C CYS A 155 -3.42 -11.59 5.01
N GLN A 156 -3.99 -12.53 5.76
CA GLN A 156 -4.19 -12.39 7.20
C GLN A 156 -3.00 -12.99 7.94
N TYR A 157 -2.27 -12.14 8.67
CA TYR A 157 -1.20 -12.57 9.56
C TYR A 157 -1.64 -12.45 11.02
N LYS A 158 -1.44 -13.52 11.80
CA LYS A 158 -1.64 -13.54 13.25
C LYS A 158 -0.32 -13.81 13.93
N ASP A 159 0.13 -12.87 14.76
CA ASP A 159 1.27 -13.07 15.63
C ASP A 159 0.94 -14.13 16.68
N PHE A 160 1.55 -15.31 16.59
CA PHE A 160 1.40 -16.38 17.59
C PHE A 160 2.32 -16.22 18.81
N HIS A 161 3.17 -15.19 18.84
CA HIS A 161 4.22 -15.03 19.85
C HIS A 161 3.90 -14.10 21.03
N THR A 162 2.67 -13.58 21.14
CA THR A 162 2.19 -12.85 22.32
C THR A 162 1.40 -13.75 23.27
N GLN A 163 1.99 -14.87 23.71
CA GLN A 163 1.65 -15.40 25.04
C GLN A 163 2.73 -14.89 26.01
N PRO A 164 2.38 -14.09 27.03
CA PRO A 164 3.33 -13.79 28.09
C PRO A 164 3.65 -15.08 28.86
N PRO A 165 4.88 -15.24 29.39
CA PRO A 165 5.22 -16.31 30.32
C PRO A 165 4.43 -16.23 31.64
#